data_AF-A0A1I4YWG4-F1
#
_entry.id   AF-A0A1I4YWG4-F1
#
_cell.length_a   1.000
_cell.length_b   1.000
_cell.length_c   1.000
_cell.angle_alpha   90.00
_cell.angle_beta   90.00
_cell.angle_gamma   90.00
#
_symmetry.space_group_name_H-M   'P 1'
#
loop_
_entity.id
_entity.type
_entity.pdbx_description
1 polymer ?
#
loop_
_entity_poly.entity_id
_entity_poly.type
_entity_poly.pdbx_seq_one_letter_code
_entity_poly.pdbx_strand_id
1 'polypeptide(L)' 'MSIILRHASLQEVHPLYNQLPEFETRCSLNDMALRIADKPHLVRIAEIDGKMAGSRLGYAPDENGFYS' A
#
# COMPACT_ATOMS: atom_id res chain seq x y z
N MET A 1 -18.90 -12.99 -7.24
CA MET A 1 -18.13 -11.90 -6.61
C MET A 1 -17.18 -12.51 -5.60
N SER A 2 -15.91 -12.62 -5.96
CA SER A 2 -14.82 -13.08 -5.09
C SER A 2 -14.02 -11.88 -4.60
N ILE A 3 -13.70 -11.83 -3.31
CA ILE A 3 -12.85 -10.79 -2.71
C ILE A 3 -11.67 -11.48 -2.04
N ILE A 4 -10.46 -11.09 -2.42
CA ILE A 4 -9.21 -11.63 -1.86
C ILE A 4 -8.37 -10.49 -1.32
N LEU A 5 -7.83 -10.68 -0.12
CA LEU A 5 -6.81 -9.79 0.46
C LEU A 5 -5.47 -10.54 0.52
N ARG A 6 -4.46 -10.02 -0.17
CA ARG A 6 -3.12 -10.65 -0.20
C ARG A 6 -2.03 -9.68 0.20
N HIS A 7 -0.89 -10.22 0.63
CA HIS A 7 0.33 -9.42 0.76
C HIS A 7 0.77 -8.95 -0.62
N ALA A 8 1.38 -7.77 -0.65
CA ALA A 8 1.91 -7.17 -1.85
C ALA A 8 3.23 -6.46 -1.56
N SER A 9 4.01 -6.16 -2.61
CA SER A 9 5.17 -5.29 -2.49
C SER A 9 4.81 -3.82 -2.75
N LEU A 10 5.71 -2.90 -2.39
CA LEU A 10 5.58 -1.50 -2.77
C LEU A 10 5.56 -1.32 -4.30
N GLN A 11 6.26 -2.16 -5.06
CA GLN A 11 6.24 -2.09 -6.53
C GLN A 11 4.88 -2.47 -7.11
N GLU A 12 4.15 -3.38 -6.48
CA GLU A 12 2.79 -3.73 -6.92
C GLU A 12 1.77 -2.65 -6.55
N VAL A 13 1.97 -1.95 -5.44
CA VAL A 13 1.05 -0.93 -4.94
C VAL A 13 1.23 0.43 -5.62
N HIS A 14 2.47 0.83 -5.92
CA HIS A 14 2.76 2.13 -6.51
C HIS A 14 1.97 2.44 -7.81
N PRO A 15 1.79 1.50 -8.76
CA PRO A 15 0.95 1.72 -9.94
C PRO A 15 -0.53 2.00 -9.63
N LEU A 16 -1.06 1.53 -8.50
CA LEU A 16 -2.44 1.82 -8.08
C LEU A 16 -2.57 3.26 -7.58
N TYR A 17 -1.56 3.78 -6.88
CA TYR A 17 -1.53 5.19 -6.48
C TYR A 17 -1.50 6.12 -7.69
N ASN A 18 -0.76 5.76 -8.74
CA ASN A 18 -0.70 6.54 -9.98
C ASN A 18 -2.00 6.54 -10.80
N GLN A 19 -2.94 5.62 -10.52
CA GLN A 19 -4.26 5.61 -11.15
C GLN A 19 -5.26 6.54 -10.45
N LEU A 20 -4.93 7.02 -9.25
CA LEU A 20 -5.79 7.88 -8.45
C LEU A 20 -5.38 9.34 -8.65
N PRO A 21 -6.23 10.18 -9.26
CA PRO A 21 -5.90 11.58 -9.57
C PRO A 21 -5.58 12.42 -8.33
N GLU A 22 -6.06 12.03 -7.15
CA GLU A 22 -5.76 12.69 -5.88
C GLU A 22 -4.30 12.50 -5.42
N PHE A 23 -3.60 11.50 -5.97
CA PHE A 23 -2.23 11.13 -5.61
C PHE A 23 -1.20 11.45 -6.70
N GLU A 24 -1.62 12.07 -7.81
CA GLU A 24 -0.86 12.30 -9.05
C GLU A 24 0.50 13.02 -8.87
N THR A 25 0.80 13.56 -7.69
CA THR A 25 2.04 14.31 -7.40
C THR A 25 2.75 13.96 -6.09
N ARG A 26 2.27 13.00 -5.27
CA ARG A 26 2.64 12.99 -3.84
C ARG A 26 3.23 11.71 -3.25
N CYS A 27 3.35 10.64 -4.02
CA CYS A 27 3.87 9.39 -3.46
C CYS A 27 4.67 8.59 -4.48
N SER A 28 5.93 8.97 -4.69
CA SER A 28 6.85 8.12 -5.44
C SER A 28 7.12 6.81 -4.68
N LEU A 29 7.54 5.78 -5.39
CA LEU A 29 8.00 4.54 -4.76
C LEU A 29 9.08 4.79 -3.68
N ASN A 30 9.93 5.79 -3.89
CA ASN A 30 10.96 6.18 -2.94
C ASN A 30 10.37 6.84 -1.69
N ASP A 31 9.35 7.69 -1.83
CA ASP A 31 8.65 8.29 -0.68
C ASP A 31 7.96 7.22 0.16
N MET A 32 7.33 6.24 -0.49
CA MET A 32 6.72 5.09 0.19
C MET A 32 7.76 4.28 0.96
N ALA A 33 8.90 3.98 0.32
CA ALA A 33 10.00 3.25 0.92
C ALA A 33 10.62 4.00 2.11
N LEU A 34 10.83 5.31 2.00
CA LEU A 34 11.33 6.15 3.09
C LEU A 34 10.35 6.21 4.27
N ARG A 35 9.05 6.23 4.00
CA ARG A 35 8.02 6.32 5.04
C ARG A 35 8.00 5.09 5.93
N ILE A 36 8.10 3.90 5.34
CA ILE A 36 8.15 2.65 6.10
C ILE A 36 9.57 2.33 6.58
N ALA A 37 10.61 2.62 5.79
CA ALA A 37 12.01 2.30 6.06
C ALA A 37 12.15 0.89 6.68
N ASP A 38 12.84 0.77 7.80
CA ASP A 38 13.03 -0.49 8.53
C ASP A 38 11.91 -0.77 9.56
N LYS A 39 10.83 0.02 9.56
CA LYS A 39 9.72 -0.18 10.49
C LYS A 39 8.94 -1.45 10.11
N PRO A 40 8.46 -2.22 11.10
CA PRO A 40 7.48 -3.28 10.85
C PRO A 40 6.30 -2.71 10.07
N HIS A 41 5.95 -3.33 8.95
CA HIS A 41 4.94 -2.82 8.04
C HIS A 41 4.11 -3.93 7.42
N LEU A 42 2.94 -3.55 6.92
CA LEU A 42 2.03 -4.41 6.19
C LEU A 42 1.61 -3.70 4.91
N VAL A 43 1.81 -4.39 3.79
CA VAL A 43 1.38 -3.94 2.47
C VAL A 43 0.39 -4.96 1.93
N ARG A 44 -0.82 -4.51 1.57
CA ARG A 44 -1.90 -5.36 1.10
C ARG A 44 -2.54 -4.82 -0.17
N ILE A 45 -2.98 -5.74 -1.03
CA ILE A 45 -3.86 -5.46 -2.17
C ILE A 45 -5.16 -6.23 -1.98
N ALA A 46 -6.28 -5.55 -2.22
CA ALA A 46 -7.59 -6.15 -2.34
C ALA A 46 -7.89 -6.39 -3.83
N GLU A 47 -8.35 -7.60 -4.14
CA GLU A 47 -8.77 -7.99 -5.48
C GLU A 47 -10.26 -8.33 -5.48
N ILE A 48 -10.99 -7.82 -6.47
CA ILE A 48 -12.38 -8.18 -6.74
C ILE A 48 -12.42 -8.89 -8.09
N ASP A 49 -12.87 -10.14 -8.09
CA ASP A 49 -12.94 -10.98 -9.30
C ASP A 49 -11.62 -11.00 -10.09
N GLY A 50 -10.49 -11.08 -9.37
CA GLY A 50 -9.13 -11.15 -9.92
C GLY A 50 -8.55 -9.81 -10.40
N LYS A 51 -9.27 -8.70 -10.22
CA LYS A 51 -8.79 -7.35 -10.54
C LYS A 51 -8.43 -6.60 -9.26
N MET A 52 -7.31 -5.89 -9.28
CA MET A 52 -6.93 -5.01 -8.17
C MET A 52 -8.00 -3.92 -8.00
N ALA A 53 -8.58 -3.87 -6.80
CA ALA A 53 -9.62 -2.91 -6.45
C ALA A 53 -9.12 -1.84 -5.46
N GLY A 54 -8.01 -2.11 -4.78
CA GLY A 54 -7.40 -1.16 -3.86
C GLY A 54 -6.17 -1.71 -3.18
N SER A 55 -5.48 -0.84 -2.44
CA SER A 55 -4.30 -1.20 -1.66
C SER A 55 -4.31 -0.50 -0.31
N ARG A 56 -3.57 -1.06 0.64
CA ARG A 56 -3.33 -0.42 1.94
C ARG A 56 -1.88 -0.64 2.35
N LEU A 57 -1.24 0.45 2.73
CA LEU A 57 0.09 0.48 3.33
C LEU A 57 -0.04 0.95 4.76
N GLY A 58 0.42 0.15 5.72
CA GLY A 58 0.53 0.58 7.10
C GLY A 58 1.86 0.17 7.72
N TYR A 59 2.28 0.91 8.74
CA TYR A 59 3.52 0.67 9.46
C TYR A 59 3.35 0.98 10.95
N ALA A 60 4.16 0.33 11.78
CA ALA A 60 4.24 0.61 13.20
C ALA A 60 5.24 1.76 13.44
N PRO A 61 4.79 2.96 13.87
CA PRO A 61 5.71 4.04 14.24
C PRO A 61 6.50 3.73 15.51
N ASP A 62 5.93 2.91 16.40
CA ASP A 62 6.49 2.43 17.66
C ASP A 62 5.85 1.08 18.04
N GLU A 63 6.27 0.48 19.15
CA GLU A 63 5.81 -0.85 19.60
C GLU A 63 4.31 -0.92 19.95
N ASN A 64 3.66 0.22 20.16
CA ASN A 64 2.28 0.31 20.63
C ASN A 64 1.31 0.91 19.59
N GLY A 65 1.80 1.22 18.38
CA GLY A 65 1.03 1.92 17.36
C GLY A 65 1.04 1.23 16.01
N PHE A 66 -0.04 1.42 15.24
CA PHE A 66 -0.10 1.09 13.83
C PHE A 66 -0.75 2.23 13.05
N TYR A 67 -0.02 2.82 12.11
CA TYR A 67 -0.47 3.89 11.23
C TYR A 67 -0.75 3.33 9.84
N SER A 68 -1.94 3.59 9.27
CA SER A 68 -2.36 3.10 7.94
C SER A 68 -3.31 4.05 7.24
#